data_AF-A0A398C4N0-F1
#
_entry.id   AF-A0A398C4N0-F1
#
_cell.length_a   1.000
_cell.length_b   1.000
_cell.length_c   1.000
_cell.angle_alpha   90.00
_cell.angle_beta   90.00
_cell.angle_gamma   90.00
#
_symmetry.space_group_name_H-M   'P 1'
#
loop_
_entity.id
_entity.type
_entity.pdbx_description
1 polymer ?
#
loop_
_entity_poly.entity_id
_entity_poly.type
_entity_poly.pdbx_seq_one_letter_code
_entity_poly.pdbx_strand_id
1 'polypeptide(L)'
;MTVTGTVPGMAGTATATLSGGGSSCTLEPSTSFNSVVSAPTPAGTTLSYGEFAFQAVGCTTSVTMTLTYPEALPMNIQFWKYGPQTALAPVSTWFRWASATLSPDRKTVKYTISDNGVGDSDPTVGKISDPFAPGFGPLVPASSIPVDAPWALASLSALIGLFAWRRRRFMLR
;
A
#
# COMPACT_ATOMS: atom_id res chain seq x y z
N MET A 1 10.62 -17.13 0.35
CA MET A 1 10.22 -17.89 1.56
C MET A 1 8.70 -17.92 1.63
N THR A 2 8.10 -18.99 2.17
CA THR A 2 6.64 -19.17 2.14
C THR A 2 6.10 -19.45 3.55
N VAL A 3 5.01 -18.79 3.91
CA VAL A 3 4.24 -19.01 5.14
C VAL A 3 2.80 -19.32 4.75
N THR A 4 2.13 -20.19 5.50
CA THR A 4 0.74 -20.57 5.25
C THR A 4 -0.10 -20.37 6.51
N GLY A 5 -1.37 -20.03 6.35
CA GLY A 5 -2.27 -19.87 7.50
C GLY A 5 -3.73 -19.77 7.09
N THR A 6 -4.61 -19.80 8.08
CA THR A 6 -6.05 -19.63 7.87
C THR A 6 -6.43 -18.16 7.86
N VAL A 7 -7.45 -17.80 7.09
CA VAL A 7 -8.02 -16.45 7.05
C VAL A 7 -9.46 -16.51 7.57
N PRO A 8 -9.85 -15.64 8.53
CA PRO A 8 -11.21 -15.58 9.02
C PRO A 8 -12.24 -15.47 7.89
N GLY A 9 -13.29 -16.27 7.98
CA GLY A 9 -14.39 -16.25 7.01
C GLY A 9 -14.07 -16.87 5.64
N MET A 10 -12.93 -17.55 5.47
CA MET A 10 -12.59 -18.28 4.24
C MET A 10 -12.30 -19.76 4.53
N ALA A 11 -12.75 -20.64 3.64
CA ALA A 11 -12.39 -22.05 3.65
C ALA A 11 -11.03 -22.27 2.96
N GLY A 12 -10.15 -23.03 3.59
CA GLY A 12 -8.83 -23.37 3.06
C GLY A 12 -7.70 -22.52 3.67
N THR A 13 -6.54 -22.54 3.00
CA THR A 13 -5.30 -21.98 3.52
C THR A 13 -4.78 -20.89 2.59
N ALA A 14 -4.47 -19.73 3.15
CA ALA A 14 -3.75 -18.67 2.47
C ALA A 14 -2.25 -18.94 2.49
N THR A 15 -1.55 -18.42 1.48
CA THR A 15 -0.08 -18.49 1.39
C THR A 15 0.49 -17.08 1.28
N ALA A 16 1.60 -16.83 1.95
CA ALA A 16 2.36 -15.60 1.84
C ALA A 16 3.78 -15.93 1.39
N THR A 17 4.30 -15.24 0.38
CA THR A 17 5.67 -15.40 -0.07
C THR A 17 6.45 -14.10 -0.02
N LEU A 18 7.61 -14.13 0.63
CA LEU A 18 8.58 -13.04 0.62
C LEU A 18 9.62 -13.26 -0.49
N SER A 19 9.92 -12.18 -1.20
CA SER A 19 10.98 -12.05 -2.21
C SER A 19 11.70 -10.70 -2.07
N GLY A 20 12.90 -10.56 -2.66
CA GLY A 20 13.71 -9.35 -2.49
C GLY A 20 14.47 -9.36 -1.16
N GLY A 21 14.76 -8.18 -0.60
CA GLY A 21 15.39 -8.05 0.72
C GLY A 21 16.90 -8.28 0.76
N GLY A 22 17.49 -8.92 -0.24
CA GLY A 22 18.90 -9.29 -0.25
C GLY A 22 19.13 -10.74 0.20
N SER A 23 20.36 -11.23 0.03
CA SER A 23 20.68 -12.66 0.23
C SER A 23 20.55 -13.16 1.68
N SER A 24 20.64 -12.25 2.66
CA SER A 24 20.52 -12.53 4.09
C SER A 24 19.13 -12.29 4.66
N CYS A 25 18.18 -11.77 3.87
CA CYS A 25 16.86 -11.39 4.38
C CYS A 25 15.99 -12.63 4.58
N THR A 26 15.59 -12.88 5.82
CA THR A 26 14.79 -14.06 6.20
C THR A 26 13.52 -13.68 6.94
N LEU A 27 12.43 -14.44 6.74
CA LEU A 27 11.23 -14.34 7.58
C LEU A 27 11.49 -14.99 8.95
N GLU A 28 11.09 -14.30 10.01
CA GLU A 28 11.11 -14.80 11.38
C GLU A 28 9.93 -15.75 11.65
N PRO A 29 10.07 -16.71 12.59
CA PRO A 29 9.03 -17.67 12.94
C PRO A 29 7.72 -17.05 13.47
N SER A 30 7.76 -15.82 13.97
CA SER A 30 6.59 -15.06 14.42
C SER A 30 5.69 -14.59 13.27
N THR A 31 6.10 -14.78 12.01
CA THR A 31 5.30 -14.42 10.83
C THR A 31 4.09 -15.32 10.67
N SER A 32 2.88 -14.75 10.63
CA SER A 32 1.64 -15.52 10.57
C SER A 32 0.45 -14.74 9.99
N PHE A 33 -0.58 -15.50 9.59
CA PHE A 33 -1.92 -14.97 9.42
C PHE A 33 -2.64 -15.00 10.78
N ASN A 34 -3.11 -13.85 11.24
CA ASN A 34 -3.74 -13.68 12.54
C ASN A 34 -5.20 -13.26 12.38
N SER A 35 -6.11 -13.89 13.13
CA SER A 35 -7.53 -13.54 13.13
C SER A 35 -7.84 -12.24 13.85
N VAL A 36 -6.97 -11.86 14.80
CA VAL A 36 -7.04 -10.61 15.56
C VAL A 36 -5.92 -9.70 15.07
N VAL A 37 -6.26 -8.45 14.79
CA VAL A 37 -5.31 -7.44 14.34
C VAL A 37 -4.44 -6.91 15.49
N SER A 38 -3.19 -6.58 15.20
CA SER A 38 -2.18 -6.21 16.20
C SER A 38 -2.44 -4.90 16.94
N ALA A 39 -3.31 -4.03 16.41
CA ALA A 39 -3.65 -2.76 17.02
C ALA A 39 -5.13 -2.40 16.81
N PRO A 40 -5.73 -1.56 17.67
CA PRO A 40 -7.12 -1.14 17.55
C PRO A 40 -7.44 -0.56 16.18
N THR A 41 -8.52 -1.06 15.58
CA THR A 41 -8.97 -0.61 14.25
C THR A 41 -9.49 0.83 14.31
N PRO A 42 -9.16 1.70 13.33
CA PRO A 42 -9.69 3.05 13.26
C PRO A 42 -11.21 3.08 13.19
N ALA A 43 -11.83 4.16 13.68
CA ALA A 43 -13.26 4.36 13.61
C ALA A 43 -13.77 4.25 12.16
N GLY A 44 -14.89 3.53 11.97
CA GLY A 44 -15.48 3.29 10.66
C GLY A 44 -14.72 2.30 9.77
N THR A 45 -13.66 1.65 10.27
CA THR A 45 -12.91 0.61 9.56
C THR A 45 -13.22 -0.78 10.14
N THR A 46 -13.23 -1.78 9.27
CA THR A 46 -13.50 -3.19 9.59
C THR A 46 -12.44 -4.06 8.92
N LEU A 47 -11.62 -4.72 9.73
CA LEU A 47 -10.53 -5.61 9.29
C LEU A 47 -10.93 -7.07 9.53
N SER A 48 -12.11 -7.47 9.05
CA SER A 48 -12.77 -8.75 9.39
C SER A 48 -12.04 -10.01 8.90
N TYR A 49 -11.08 -9.85 7.98
CA TYR A 49 -10.25 -10.93 7.45
C TYR A 49 -8.91 -11.07 8.19
N GLY A 50 -8.79 -10.41 9.34
CA GLY A 50 -7.56 -10.41 10.13
C GLY A 50 -6.41 -9.69 9.43
N GLU A 51 -5.20 -10.04 9.82
CA GLU A 51 -3.96 -9.51 9.24
C GLU A 51 -3.00 -10.63 8.85
N PHE A 52 -2.12 -10.34 7.90
CA PHE A 52 -0.85 -11.02 7.78
C PHE A 52 0.19 -10.12 8.42
N ALA A 53 0.76 -10.57 9.54
CA ALA A 53 1.84 -9.85 10.23
C ALA A 53 3.13 -10.62 10.02
N PHE A 54 4.10 -10.00 9.36
CA PHE A 54 5.42 -10.59 9.20
C PHE A 54 6.50 -9.79 9.88
N GLN A 55 7.55 -10.51 10.27
CA GLN A 55 8.82 -9.95 10.69
C GLN A 55 9.90 -10.54 9.78
N ALA A 56 10.74 -9.69 9.21
CA ALA A 56 11.89 -10.10 8.42
C ALA A 56 13.15 -9.46 8.98
N VAL A 57 14.27 -10.18 8.97
CA VAL A 57 15.57 -9.71 9.49
C VAL A 57 16.67 -9.89 8.46
N GLY A 58 17.74 -9.12 8.58
CA GLY A 58 18.89 -9.20 7.68
C GLY A 58 18.60 -8.61 6.30
N CYS A 59 17.62 -7.73 6.19
CA CYS A 59 17.18 -7.16 4.92
C CYS A 59 17.98 -5.90 4.59
N THR A 60 18.56 -5.85 3.40
CA THR A 60 19.41 -4.73 2.93
C THR A 60 18.75 -3.92 1.82
N THR A 61 17.61 -4.40 1.31
CA THR A 61 16.81 -3.76 0.26
C THR A 61 15.32 -3.97 0.56
N SER A 62 14.44 -3.34 -0.20
CA SER A 62 12.99 -3.56 -0.06
C SER A 62 12.61 -5.02 -0.28
N VAL A 63 11.59 -5.47 0.44
CA VAL A 63 10.98 -6.79 0.26
C VAL A 63 9.64 -6.66 -0.46
N THR A 64 9.30 -7.66 -1.26
CA THR A 64 8.01 -7.78 -1.91
C THR A 64 7.28 -8.97 -1.34
N MET A 65 6.10 -8.70 -0.78
CA MET A 65 5.16 -9.71 -0.32
C MET A 65 4.14 -10.02 -1.40
N THR A 66 3.87 -11.31 -1.56
CA THR A 66 2.75 -11.82 -2.36
C THR A 66 1.88 -12.70 -1.46
N LEU A 67 0.64 -12.28 -1.23
CA LEU A 67 -0.34 -13.00 -0.42
C LEU A 67 -1.38 -13.59 -1.35
N THR A 68 -1.61 -14.90 -1.29
CA THR A 68 -2.66 -15.59 -2.04
C THR A 68 -3.70 -16.13 -1.06
N TYR A 69 -4.91 -15.61 -1.17
CA TYR A 69 -6.08 -16.00 -0.39
C TYR A 69 -6.78 -17.21 -1.05
N PRO A 70 -7.37 -18.13 -0.26
CA PRO A 70 -8.01 -19.32 -0.81
C PRO A 70 -9.31 -18.98 -1.57
N GLU A 71 -9.95 -17.87 -1.19
CA GLU A 71 -11.16 -17.33 -1.82
C GLU A 71 -10.92 -15.91 -2.34
N ALA A 72 -11.77 -15.48 -3.28
CA ALA A 72 -11.69 -14.13 -3.83
C ALA A 72 -12.07 -13.10 -2.76
N LEU A 73 -11.16 -12.17 -2.47
CA LEU A 73 -11.45 -11.04 -1.58
C LEU A 73 -12.63 -10.22 -2.12
N PRO A 74 -13.51 -9.66 -1.28
CA PRO A 74 -14.70 -8.93 -1.70
C PRO A 74 -14.44 -7.79 -2.69
N MET A 75 -15.48 -7.41 -3.42
CA MET A 75 -15.44 -6.21 -4.25
C MET A 75 -15.20 -4.98 -3.36
N ASN A 76 -14.44 -4.01 -3.88
CA ASN A 76 -14.11 -2.76 -3.19
C ASN A 76 -13.32 -2.93 -1.89
N ILE A 77 -12.70 -4.10 -1.67
CA ILE A 77 -11.80 -4.31 -0.54
C ILE A 77 -10.67 -3.28 -0.58
N GLN A 78 -10.31 -2.76 0.58
CA GLN A 78 -9.18 -1.86 0.77
C GLN A 78 -8.08 -2.61 1.52
N PHE A 79 -6.85 -2.14 1.33
CA PHE A 79 -5.69 -2.67 2.02
C PHE A 79 -5.21 -1.67 3.05
N TRP A 80 -4.85 -2.17 4.22
CA TRP A 80 -4.45 -1.40 5.37
C TRP A 80 -3.11 -1.89 5.87
N LYS A 81 -2.26 -0.97 6.30
CA LYS A 81 -1.01 -1.26 6.99
C LYS A 81 -1.02 -0.63 8.37
N TYR A 82 -0.42 -1.33 9.32
CA TYR A 82 -0.07 -0.74 10.61
C TYR A 82 1.40 -0.33 10.58
N GLY A 83 1.67 0.94 10.83
CA GLY A 83 3.02 1.48 10.82
C GLY A 83 3.03 3.00 10.76
N PRO A 84 4.22 3.62 10.61
CA PRO A 84 4.31 5.05 10.36
C PRO A 84 3.65 5.39 9.03
N GLN A 85 2.61 6.23 9.06
CA GLN A 85 1.84 6.62 7.86
C GLN A 85 2.63 7.54 6.91
N THR A 86 3.66 8.22 7.42
CA THR A 86 4.58 9.05 6.64
C THR A 86 6.01 8.78 7.09
N ALA A 87 6.99 9.17 6.27
CA ALA A 87 8.38 9.14 6.69
C ALA A 87 8.52 9.92 8.02
N LEU A 88 9.26 9.34 8.97
CA LEU A 88 9.52 9.92 10.29
C LEU A 88 8.29 10.10 11.20
N ALA A 89 7.13 9.52 10.88
CA ALA A 89 6.00 9.56 11.81
C ALA A 89 6.38 8.86 13.13
N PRO A 90 6.19 9.50 14.30
CA PRO A 90 6.69 8.99 15.57
C PRO A 90 5.81 7.87 16.16
N VAL A 91 4.63 7.63 15.57
CA VAL A 91 3.64 6.68 16.07
C VAL A 91 3.09 5.88 14.90
N SER A 92 2.98 4.56 15.10
CA SER A 92 2.32 3.67 14.16
C SER A 92 0.79 3.74 14.29
N THR A 93 0.11 3.85 13.15
CA THR A 93 -1.34 3.80 13.05
C THR A 93 -1.76 2.88 11.91
N TRP A 94 -3.02 2.48 11.90
CA TRP A 94 -3.60 1.86 10.71
C TRP A 94 -3.91 2.94 9.68
N PHE A 95 -3.41 2.76 8.46
CA PHE A 95 -3.70 3.65 7.34
C PHE A 95 -3.89 2.88 6.03
N ARG A 96 -4.59 3.49 5.08
CA ARG A 96 -4.87 2.86 3.78
C ARG A 96 -3.58 2.75 2.96
N TRP A 97 -3.29 1.54 2.50
CA TRP A 97 -2.14 1.22 1.68
C TRP A 97 -2.52 1.14 0.19
N ALA A 98 -2.41 2.26 -0.52
CA ALA A 98 -2.79 2.35 -1.93
C ALA A 98 -1.82 1.63 -2.89
N SER A 99 -0.61 1.33 -2.44
CA SER A 99 0.44 0.71 -3.28
C SER A 99 0.33 -0.80 -3.40
N ALA A 100 -0.65 -1.44 -2.75
CA ALA A 100 -0.96 -2.84 -2.99
C ALA A 100 -1.72 -3.02 -4.30
N THR A 101 -1.36 -4.06 -5.04
CA THR A 101 -2.08 -4.50 -6.24
C THR A 101 -2.85 -5.77 -5.93
N LEU A 102 -4.05 -5.90 -6.51
CA LEU A 102 -4.90 -7.07 -6.40
C LEU A 102 -5.07 -7.69 -7.79
N SER A 103 -4.87 -9.00 -7.89
CA SER A 103 -5.05 -9.75 -9.13
C SER A 103 -6.52 -9.71 -9.62
N PRO A 104 -6.79 -9.91 -10.92
CA PRO A 104 -8.15 -9.86 -11.47
C PRO A 104 -9.13 -10.87 -10.84
N ASP A 105 -8.64 -12.04 -10.41
CA ASP A 105 -9.44 -13.05 -9.69
C ASP A 105 -9.68 -12.69 -8.21
N ARG A 106 -9.12 -11.56 -7.76
CA ARG A 106 -9.17 -11.03 -6.39
C ARG A 106 -8.59 -11.96 -5.33
N LYS A 107 -7.70 -12.89 -5.70
CA LYS A 107 -7.08 -13.82 -4.74
C LYS A 107 -5.67 -13.43 -4.35
N THR A 108 -4.94 -12.70 -5.19
CA THR A 108 -3.52 -12.43 -4.97
C THR A 108 -3.27 -10.94 -4.76
N VAL A 109 -2.72 -10.60 -3.60
CA VAL A 109 -2.30 -9.25 -3.24
C VAL A 109 -0.78 -9.18 -3.30
N LYS A 110 -0.24 -8.14 -3.95
CA LYS A 110 1.20 -7.90 -4.01
C LYS A 110 1.54 -6.47 -3.63
N TYR A 111 2.54 -6.32 -2.75
CA TYR A 111 3.04 -5.02 -2.33
C TYR A 111 4.52 -5.09 -1.96
N THR A 112 5.18 -3.93 -1.95
CA THR A 112 6.57 -3.77 -1.55
C THR A 112 6.65 -2.91 -0.31
N ILE A 113 7.59 -3.23 0.58
CA ILE A 113 7.91 -2.45 1.76
C ILE A 113 9.42 -2.28 1.87
N SER A 114 9.84 -1.09 2.26
CA SER A 114 11.25 -0.74 2.48
C SER A 114 11.53 -0.71 3.96
N ASP A 115 12.71 -1.19 4.34
CA ASP A 115 13.25 -1.09 5.70
C ASP A 115 13.24 0.36 6.19
N ASN A 116 12.70 0.55 7.40
CA ASN A 116 12.45 1.83 8.08
C ASN A 116 11.65 2.84 7.23
N GLY A 117 10.87 2.34 6.27
CA GLY A 117 10.00 3.11 5.41
C GLY A 117 8.59 3.29 5.97
N VAL A 118 7.73 3.94 5.18
CA VAL A 118 6.30 4.08 5.49
C VAL A 118 5.66 2.69 5.60
N GLY A 119 4.96 2.43 6.70
CA GLY A 119 4.30 1.14 6.96
C GLY A 119 5.22 0.03 7.47
N ASP A 120 6.49 0.32 7.77
CA ASP A 120 7.37 -0.56 8.54
C ASP A 120 7.29 -0.16 10.02
N SER A 121 6.75 -1.05 10.85
CA SER A 121 6.54 -0.82 12.28
C SER A 121 7.79 -1.03 13.13
N ASP A 122 8.92 -1.49 12.56
CA ASP A 122 10.19 -1.61 13.27
C ASP A 122 11.19 -0.53 12.79
N PRO A 123 11.66 0.38 13.66
CA PRO A 123 12.65 1.38 13.29
C PRO A 123 14.10 0.84 13.30
N THR A 124 14.30 -0.44 13.65
CA THR A 124 15.62 -1.07 13.67
C THR A 124 16.09 -1.35 12.26
N VAL A 125 17.27 -0.81 11.89
CA VAL A 125 17.87 -1.05 10.58
C VAL A 125 18.07 -2.56 10.33
N GLY A 126 17.66 -3.00 9.15
CA GLY A 126 17.73 -4.38 8.69
C GLY A 126 16.58 -5.27 9.17
N LYS A 127 15.56 -4.70 9.81
CA LYS A 127 14.37 -5.40 10.29
C LYS A 127 13.11 -4.74 9.77
N ILE A 128 12.23 -5.55 9.19
CA ILE A 128 10.93 -5.10 8.69
C ILE A 128 9.85 -5.79 9.50
N SER A 129 8.97 -5.01 10.11
CA SER A 129 7.75 -5.51 10.78
C SER A 129 6.53 -4.92 10.10
N ASP A 130 5.69 -5.77 9.51
CA ASP A 130 4.57 -5.31 8.68
C ASP A 130 3.28 -6.08 8.97
N PRO A 131 2.40 -5.52 9.80
CA PRO A 131 1.01 -5.93 9.88
C PRO A 131 0.20 -5.35 8.71
N PHE A 132 -0.31 -6.24 7.85
CA PHE A 132 -1.10 -5.93 6.67
C PHE A 132 -2.49 -6.57 6.74
N ALA A 133 -3.55 -5.79 6.53
CA ALA A 133 -4.93 -6.27 6.65
C ALA A 133 -5.81 -5.85 5.47
N PRO A 134 -6.55 -6.77 4.83
CA PRO A 134 -7.65 -6.42 3.95
C PRO A 134 -8.91 -6.10 4.76
N GLY A 135 -9.62 -5.05 4.37
CA GLY A 135 -10.85 -4.64 5.05
C GLY A 135 -11.59 -3.53 4.35
N PHE A 136 -12.61 -3.00 5.02
CA PHE A 136 -13.40 -1.87 4.54
C PHE A 136 -13.26 -0.71 5.50
N GLY A 137 -13.04 0.49 4.99
CA GLY A 137 -13.14 1.70 5.76
C GLY A 137 -13.69 2.85 4.93
N PRO A 138 -13.71 4.07 5.49
CA PRO A 138 -14.23 5.23 4.81
C PRO A 138 -13.53 5.42 3.46
N LEU A 139 -14.31 5.68 2.41
CA LEU A 139 -13.76 6.16 1.15
C LEU A 139 -13.25 7.58 1.41
N VAL A 140 -11.96 7.74 1.70
CA VAL A 140 -11.35 9.06 1.67
C VAL A 140 -11.38 9.55 0.21
N PRO A 141 -12.08 10.66 -0.09
CA PRO A 141 -12.01 11.23 -1.43
C PRO A 141 -10.54 11.54 -1.74
N ALA A 142 -10.14 11.35 -3.00
CA ALA A 142 -8.80 11.72 -3.45
C ALA A 142 -8.53 13.15 -2.99
N SER A 143 -7.47 13.34 -2.19
CA SER A 143 -7.03 14.69 -1.82
C SER A 143 -6.71 15.40 -3.14
N SER A 144 -7.47 16.45 -3.45
CA SER A 144 -7.14 17.34 -4.56
C SER A 144 -5.70 17.80 -4.38
N ILE A 145 -4.80 17.41 -5.29
CA ILE A 145 -3.45 17.97 -5.32
C ILE A 145 -3.63 19.47 -5.56
N PRO A 146 -3.22 20.34 -4.62
CA PRO A 146 -3.29 21.78 -4.85
C PRO A 146 -2.47 22.08 -6.10
N VAL A 147 -3.09 22.76 -7.07
CA VAL A 147 -2.31 23.33 -8.16
C VAL A 147 -1.58 24.52 -7.53
N ASP A 148 -0.28 24.43 -7.34
CA ASP A 148 0.51 25.47 -6.65
C ASP A 148 0.45 26.84 -7.36
N ALA A 149 0.04 26.88 -8.64
CA ALA A 149 -0.12 28.10 -9.42
C ALA A 149 -1.21 27.95 -10.52
N PRO A 150 -2.50 28.02 -10.19
CA PRO A 150 -3.58 27.95 -11.20
C PRO A 150 -3.47 29.08 -12.23
N TRP A 151 -2.93 30.23 -11.82
CA TRP A 151 -2.65 31.37 -12.70
C TRP A 151 -1.58 31.08 -13.75
N ALA A 152 -0.55 30.29 -13.43
CA ALA A 152 0.49 29.93 -14.40
C ALA A 152 -0.07 29.10 -15.57
N LEU A 153 -0.99 28.17 -15.26
CA LEU A 153 -1.72 27.38 -16.27
C LEU A 153 -2.65 28.27 -17.13
N ALA A 154 -3.33 29.23 -16.51
CA ALA A 154 -4.16 30.19 -17.24
C ALA A 154 -3.32 31.07 -18.18
N SER A 155 -2.17 31.60 -17.70
CA SER A 155 -1.25 32.38 -18.51
C SER A 155 -0.67 31.58 -19.67
N LEU A 156 -0.28 30.32 -19.44
CA LEU A 156 0.23 29.44 -20.49
C LEU A 156 -0.84 29.18 -21.56
N SER A 157 -2.08 28.91 -21.14
CA SER A 157 -3.21 28.70 -22.06
C SER A 157 -3.50 29.93 -22.91
N ALA A 158 -3.44 31.13 -22.30
CA ALA A 158 -3.60 32.40 -23.01
C ALA A 158 -2.47 32.66 -24.01
N LEU A 159 -1.22 32.37 -23.65
CA LEU A 159 -0.06 32.50 -24.54
C LEU A 159 -0.19 31.57 -25.74
N ILE A 160 -0.56 30.31 -25.53
CA ILE A 160 -0.79 29.34 -26.62
C ILE A 160 -1.91 29.83 -27.55
N GLY A 161 -3.01 30.34 -26.99
CA GLY A 161 -4.11 30.92 -27.78
C GLY A 161 -3.66 32.12 -28.64
N LEU A 162 -2.87 33.02 -28.07
CA LEU A 162 -2.30 34.17 -28.77
C LEU A 162 -1.34 33.74 -29.89
N PHE A 163 -0.47 32.75 -29.64
CA PHE A 163 0.43 32.22 -30.68
C PHE A 163 -0.34 31.56 -31.83
N ALA A 164 -1.35 30.76 -31.53
CA ALA A 164 -2.19 30.13 -32.54
C ALA A 164 -2.94 31.18 -33.39
N TRP A 165 -3.44 32.23 -32.76
CA TRP A 165 -4.12 33.33 -33.45
C TRP A 165 -3.19 34.13 -34.36
N ARG A 166 -1.98 34.46 -33.89
CA ARG A 166 -0.97 35.16 -34.70
C ARG A 166 -0.54 34.33 -35.91
N ARG A 167 -0.37 33.01 -35.76
CA ARG A 167 -0.05 32.12 -36.89
C ARG A 167 -1.16 32.10 -37.94
N ARG A 168 -2.43 32.00 -37.52
CA ARG A 168 -3.57 32.03 -38.47
C ARG A 168 -3.66 33.35 -39.23
N ARG A 169 -3.43 34.48 -38.56
CA ARG A 169 -3.44 35.80 -39.23
C ARG A 169 -2.30 36.00 -40.23
N PHE A 170 -1.16 35.34 -40.02
CA PHE A 170 -0.02 35.41 -40.93
C PHE A 170 -0.21 34.52 -42.17
N MET A 171 -0.95 33.41 -42.06
CA MET A 171 -1.28 32.52 -43.19
C MET A 171 -2.44 32.99 -44.07
N LEU A 172 -3.22 33.98 -43.61
CA LEU A 172 -4.37 34.57 -44.33
C LEU A 172 -4.02 35.90 -45.03
N ARG A 173 -2.74 36.27 -45.07
CA ARG A 173 -2.18 37.38 -45.85
C ARG A 173 -1.28 36.81 -46.94
#